data_AF-A0A7S1T694-F1
#
_entry.id   AF-A0A7S1T694-F1
#
_cell.length_a   1.000
_cell.length_b   1.000
_cell.length_c   1.000
_cell.angle_alpha   90.00
_cell.angle_beta   90.00
_cell.angle_gamma   90.00
#
_symmetry.space_group_name_H-M   'P 1'
#
loop_
_entity.id
_entity.type
_entity.pdbx_description
1 polymer ?
#
loop_
_entity_poly.entity_id
_entity_poly.type
_entity_poly.pdbx_seq_one_letter_code
_entity_poly.pdbx_strand_id
1 'polypeptide(L)'
;GIWPLKGAGKPLPKLKTSFTFAKPSLTHMALVALQRSGKLRYVCSQNVDGLHLRSGIPREMLAELHGNCFAERCPKCNREYIRDFEIETVGFRRTGRSCSVEGCTGRLRDHILDWEDALPEDELEASEDQSSEADLTICLGTSLQITPACDLPLRTVKSGGKLVIVNLQKTPKDKSAHLLIRGKADEVMRGLLQRLDTPVPPFIRRDCVVLLFYQTPPRGSKAERASFTVQACSPQGQTLPLPILTSVTISFPDNEALKAAVIRKAPFTACRAAAAPGKLRVRFEVEFAQGLGVEEPRVQVDAEFNLLGAAELKALRCGTAARNGQQANATTRFSTAHLLNAQVQEVHVTTQSVYYTESDKTGAIEESPNKKVKR
;
A
#
# COMPACT_ATOMS: atom_id res chain seq x y z
N GLY A 1 -23.84 8.20 -6.04
CA GLY A 1 -22.80 7.31 -6.59
C GLY A 1 -22.34 7.80 -7.94
N ILE A 2 -21.22 7.28 -8.45
CA ILE A 2 -20.63 7.67 -9.74
C ILE A 2 -21.61 7.46 -10.90
N TRP A 3 -22.15 6.24 -11.05
CA TRP A 3 -23.02 5.89 -12.18
C TRP A 3 -24.36 6.65 -12.22
N PRO A 4 -25.10 6.83 -11.10
CA PRO A 4 -26.29 7.67 -11.11
C PRO A 4 -26.03 9.13 -11.54
N LEU A 5 -24.88 9.70 -11.17
CA LEU A 5 -24.51 11.06 -11.59
C LEU A 5 -24.15 11.10 -13.07
N LYS A 6 -23.35 10.13 -13.55
CA LYS A 6 -22.99 10.02 -14.97
C LYS A 6 -24.22 9.82 -15.86
N GLY A 7 -25.14 8.94 -15.46
CA GLY A 7 -26.40 8.71 -16.17
C GLY A 7 -27.32 9.94 -16.18
N ALA A 8 -27.23 10.79 -15.15
CA ALA A 8 -27.94 12.07 -15.09
C ALA A 8 -27.18 13.24 -15.75
N GLY A 9 -26.04 12.99 -16.41
CA GLY A 9 -25.21 14.05 -17.01
C GLY A 9 -24.62 15.04 -15.99
N LYS A 10 -24.59 14.69 -14.71
CA LYS A 10 -24.11 15.54 -13.61
C LYS A 10 -22.60 15.38 -13.43
N PRO A 11 -21.89 16.43 -12.95
CA PRO A 11 -20.46 16.32 -12.67
C PRO A 11 -20.19 15.21 -11.66
N LEU A 12 -19.07 14.52 -11.86
CA LEU A 12 -18.61 13.50 -10.93
C LEU A 12 -18.30 14.13 -9.57
N PRO A 13 -18.53 13.39 -8.47
CA PRO A 13 -18.26 13.91 -7.14
C PRO A 13 -16.76 14.17 -6.99
N LYS A 14 -16.39 15.30 -6.37
CA LYS A 14 -15.00 15.51 -5.97
C LYS A 14 -14.63 14.46 -4.93
N LEU A 15 -13.56 13.71 -5.21
CA LEU A 15 -13.00 12.76 -4.25
C LEU A 15 -12.54 13.52 -3.01
N LYS A 16 -12.98 13.09 -1.83
CA LYS A 16 -12.56 13.67 -0.55
C LYS A 16 -11.13 13.26 -0.17
N THR A 17 -10.69 12.10 -0.66
CA THR A 17 -9.36 11.53 -0.44
C THR A 17 -8.98 10.66 -1.63
N SER A 18 -7.68 10.50 -1.90
CA SER A 18 -7.18 9.51 -2.86
C SER A 18 -7.18 8.12 -2.22
N PHE A 19 -7.09 7.05 -3.03
CA PHE A 19 -6.98 5.72 -2.46
C PHE A 19 -5.72 5.60 -1.60
N THR A 20 -4.60 6.22 -2.01
CA THR A 20 -3.35 6.25 -1.24
C THR A 20 -3.55 6.71 0.21
N PHE A 21 -4.40 7.71 0.45
CA PHE A 21 -4.64 8.29 1.78
C PHE A 21 -5.93 7.82 2.45
N ALA A 22 -6.77 7.05 1.75
CA ALA A 22 -7.95 6.44 2.34
C ALA A 22 -7.59 5.53 3.52
N LYS A 23 -8.41 5.59 4.57
CA LYS A 23 -8.30 4.74 5.75
C LYS A 23 -9.44 3.72 5.75
N PRO A 24 -9.22 2.49 6.24
CA PRO A 24 -10.29 1.54 6.49
C PRO A 24 -11.40 2.17 7.34
N SER A 25 -12.66 1.91 6.99
CA SER A 25 -13.80 2.35 7.83
C SER A 25 -13.94 1.50 9.09
N LEU A 26 -14.88 1.86 9.97
CA LEU A 26 -15.22 1.01 11.13
C LEU A 26 -15.63 -0.38 10.68
N THR A 27 -16.44 -0.51 9.61
CA THR A 27 -16.81 -1.81 9.04
C THR A 27 -15.59 -2.64 8.64
N HIS A 28 -14.60 -2.05 7.97
CA HIS A 28 -13.38 -2.79 7.61
C HIS A 28 -12.64 -3.31 8.85
N MET A 29 -12.51 -2.47 9.89
CA MET A 29 -11.86 -2.88 11.14
C MET A 29 -12.71 -3.85 11.96
N ALA A 30 -14.04 -3.81 11.80
CA ALA A 30 -14.94 -4.79 12.38
C ALA A 30 -14.75 -6.18 11.77
N LEU A 31 -14.52 -6.26 10.46
CA LEU A 31 -14.17 -7.52 9.80
C LEU A 31 -12.83 -8.06 10.32
N VAL A 32 -11.84 -7.20 10.56
CA VAL A 32 -10.57 -7.60 11.21
C VAL A 32 -10.82 -8.11 12.63
N ALA A 33 -11.69 -7.47 13.40
CA ALA A 33 -12.06 -7.92 14.76
C ALA A 33 -12.72 -9.31 14.74
N LEU A 34 -13.67 -9.52 13.82
CA LEU A 34 -14.35 -10.80 13.64
C LEU A 34 -13.39 -11.89 13.17
N GLN A 35 -12.48 -11.56 12.25
CA GLN A 35 -11.42 -12.46 11.78
C GLN A 35 -10.52 -12.90 12.94
N ARG A 36 -10.00 -11.96 13.73
CA ARG A 36 -9.14 -12.25 14.89
C ARG A 36 -9.84 -13.06 15.99
N SER A 37 -11.16 -12.93 16.09
CA SER A 37 -11.97 -13.70 17.05
C SER A 37 -12.48 -15.04 16.50
N GLY A 38 -12.04 -15.45 15.31
CA GLY A 38 -12.41 -16.71 14.66
C GLY A 38 -13.84 -16.77 14.13
N LYS A 39 -14.53 -15.63 14.01
CA LYS A 39 -15.96 -15.54 13.60
C LYS A 39 -16.16 -15.21 12.13
N LEU A 40 -15.10 -14.81 11.44
CA LEU A 40 -15.13 -14.52 10.00
C LEU A 40 -14.18 -15.47 9.28
N ARG A 41 -14.74 -16.25 8.35
CA ARG A 41 -14.00 -17.27 7.59
C ARG A 41 -13.37 -16.72 6.31
N TYR A 42 -14.10 -15.89 5.58
CA TYR A 42 -13.66 -15.38 4.28
C TYR A 42 -14.34 -14.05 3.94
N VAL A 43 -13.70 -13.24 3.12
CA VAL A 43 -14.24 -11.98 2.59
C VAL A 43 -14.24 -12.04 1.06
N CYS A 44 -15.43 -11.88 0.46
CA CYS A 44 -15.56 -11.67 -0.99
C CYS A 44 -15.88 -10.19 -1.24
N SER A 45 -14.95 -9.47 -1.85
CA SER A 45 -15.03 -8.03 -2.10
C SER A 45 -15.25 -7.73 -3.58
N GLN A 46 -16.14 -6.75 -3.85
CA GLN A 46 -16.30 -6.11 -5.16
C GLN A 46 -15.56 -4.76 -5.23
N ASN A 47 -14.97 -4.31 -4.11
CA ASN A 47 -14.28 -3.04 -4.00
C ASN A 47 -12.87 -3.17 -4.58
N VAL A 48 -12.42 -2.11 -5.23
CA VAL A 48 -11.08 -2.00 -5.83
C VAL A 48 -10.11 -1.11 -5.04
N ASP A 49 -10.56 -0.55 -3.92
CA ASP A 49 -9.83 0.46 -3.13
C ASP A 49 -8.67 -0.11 -2.29
N GLY A 50 -8.54 -1.44 -2.22
CA GLY A 50 -7.50 -2.15 -1.49
C GLY A 50 -7.59 -2.02 0.05
N LEU A 51 -8.69 -1.49 0.60
CA LEU A 51 -8.81 -1.22 2.03
C LEU A 51 -8.92 -2.48 2.89
N HIS A 52 -9.39 -3.61 2.33
CA HIS A 52 -9.42 -4.90 3.04
C HIS A 52 -8.02 -5.44 3.33
N LEU A 53 -7.13 -5.49 2.33
CA LEU A 53 -5.74 -5.89 2.56
C LEU A 53 -5.03 -4.89 3.49
N ARG A 54 -5.24 -3.60 3.27
CA ARG A 54 -4.61 -2.56 4.08
C ARG A 54 -5.11 -2.51 5.52
N SER A 55 -6.34 -2.95 5.81
CA SER A 55 -6.84 -3.07 7.18
C SER A 55 -6.19 -4.22 7.95
N GLY A 56 -5.58 -5.17 7.23
CA GLY A 56 -4.91 -6.34 7.79
C GLY A 56 -5.71 -7.63 7.70
N ILE A 57 -6.75 -7.71 6.85
CA ILE A 57 -7.34 -9.00 6.48
C ILE A 57 -6.26 -9.84 5.77
N PRO A 58 -6.03 -11.10 6.18
CA PRO A 58 -5.06 -11.97 5.52
C PRO A 58 -5.43 -12.20 4.05
N ARG A 59 -4.43 -12.20 3.16
CA ARG A 59 -4.65 -12.30 1.70
C ARG A 59 -5.34 -13.60 1.31
N GLU A 60 -5.03 -14.68 2.01
CA GLU A 60 -5.62 -16.00 1.85
C GLU A 60 -7.07 -16.12 2.31
N MET A 61 -7.59 -15.10 3.01
CA MET A 61 -8.99 -15.02 3.45
C MET A 61 -9.79 -13.98 2.64
N LEU A 62 -9.25 -13.48 1.53
CA LEU A 62 -9.82 -12.40 0.74
C LEU A 62 -9.81 -12.72 -0.75
N ALA A 63 -10.98 -12.60 -1.37
CA ALA A 63 -11.14 -12.45 -2.82
C ALA A 63 -11.49 -10.99 -3.14
N GLU A 64 -10.70 -10.37 -4.01
CA GLU A 64 -10.91 -9.05 -4.59
C GLU A 64 -11.40 -9.23 -6.05
N LEU A 65 -12.67 -9.63 -6.20
CA LEU A 65 -13.25 -10.11 -7.46
C LEU A 65 -13.16 -9.12 -8.62
N HIS A 66 -13.17 -7.81 -8.33
CA HIS A 66 -13.03 -6.76 -9.36
C HIS A 66 -11.61 -6.18 -9.43
N GLY A 67 -10.69 -6.76 -8.68
CA GLY A 67 -9.31 -6.35 -8.58
C GLY A 67 -9.01 -5.38 -7.44
N ASN A 68 -7.79 -4.86 -7.44
CA ASN A 68 -7.26 -3.95 -6.42
C ASN A 68 -6.34 -2.90 -7.06
N CYS A 69 -6.57 -1.62 -6.77
CA CYS A 69 -5.88 -0.51 -7.43
C CYS A 69 -4.41 -0.37 -7.01
N PHE A 70 -3.95 -1.16 -6.04
CA PHE A 70 -2.56 -1.28 -5.62
C PHE A 70 -1.89 -2.56 -6.14
N ALA A 71 -2.64 -3.46 -6.79
CA ALA A 71 -2.15 -4.75 -7.20
C ALA A 71 -1.76 -4.80 -8.68
N GLU A 72 -0.64 -5.46 -8.96
CA GLU A 72 -0.29 -5.89 -10.31
C GLU A 72 0.13 -7.37 -10.29
N ARG A 73 -0.26 -8.11 -11.33
CA ARG A 73 -0.06 -9.56 -11.41
C ARG A 73 0.78 -9.94 -12.62
N CYS A 74 1.64 -10.93 -12.46
CA CYS A 74 2.37 -11.51 -13.57
C CYS A 74 1.49 -12.54 -14.28
N PRO A 75 1.15 -12.37 -15.57
CA PRO A 75 0.31 -13.34 -16.29
C PRO A 75 1.03 -14.65 -16.64
N LYS A 76 2.36 -14.74 -16.40
CA LYS A 76 3.14 -15.96 -16.67
C LYS A 76 3.24 -16.90 -15.47
N CYS A 77 3.49 -16.34 -14.28
CA CYS A 77 3.70 -17.12 -13.06
C CYS A 77 2.69 -16.81 -11.94
N ASN A 78 1.65 -16.01 -12.25
CA ASN A 78 0.58 -15.59 -11.35
C ASN A 78 1.02 -14.82 -10.10
N ARG A 79 2.31 -14.49 -9.96
CA ARG A 79 2.82 -13.70 -8.83
C ARG A 79 2.14 -12.34 -8.77
N GLU A 80 1.50 -12.08 -7.65
CA GLU A 80 0.93 -10.79 -7.28
C GLU A 80 1.96 -9.89 -6.59
N TYR A 81 1.88 -8.59 -6.87
CA TYR A 81 2.66 -7.54 -6.25
C TYR A 81 1.71 -6.45 -5.75
N ILE A 82 1.60 -6.32 -4.42
CA ILE A 82 0.88 -5.23 -3.78
C ILE A 82 1.83 -4.04 -3.58
N ARG A 83 1.48 -2.91 -4.17
CA ARG A 83 2.28 -1.67 -4.18
C ARG A 83 1.85 -0.71 -3.08
N ASP A 84 2.77 0.16 -2.70
CA ASP A 84 2.55 1.32 -1.82
C ASP A 84 2.06 2.56 -2.60
N PHE A 85 1.76 2.41 -3.89
CA PHE A 85 1.22 3.42 -4.79
C PHE A 85 0.13 2.83 -5.67
N GLU A 86 -0.77 3.69 -6.14
CA GLU A 86 -1.86 3.31 -7.06
C GLU A 86 -1.30 2.95 -8.45
N ILE A 87 -1.82 1.88 -9.02
CA ILE A 87 -1.55 1.47 -10.39
C ILE A 87 -2.47 2.28 -11.31
N GLU A 88 -1.88 3.08 -12.21
CA GLU A 88 -2.62 4.05 -13.02
C GLU A 88 -3.31 3.43 -14.25
N THR A 89 -3.12 2.13 -14.51
CA THR A 89 -3.76 1.43 -15.64
C THR A 89 -4.95 0.59 -15.18
N VAL A 90 -5.89 0.33 -16.10
CA VAL A 90 -7.13 -0.43 -15.87
C VAL A 90 -7.38 -1.35 -17.07
N GLY A 91 -7.93 -2.54 -16.81
CA GLY A 91 -8.29 -3.53 -17.82
C GLY A 91 -7.14 -4.47 -18.15
N PHE A 92 -6.45 -4.97 -17.12
CA PHE A 92 -5.31 -5.88 -17.25
C PHE A 92 -4.23 -5.41 -18.23
N ARG A 93 -3.97 -4.10 -18.25
CA ARG A 93 -2.97 -3.47 -19.11
C ARG A 93 -1.60 -3.59 -18.51
N ARG A 94 -0.57 -3.56 -19.36
CA ARG A 94 0.81 -3.59 -18.91
C ARG A 94 1.13 -2.35 -18.09
N THR A 95 1.73 -2.57 -16.93
CA THR A 95 2.11 -1.47 -16.03
C THR A 95 3.49 -0.90 -16.32
N GLY A 96 4.19 -1.45 -17.32
CA GLY A 96 5.59 -1.12 -17.65
C GLY A 96 6.63 -1.86 -16.81
N ARG A 97 6.23 -2.63 -15.79
CA ARG A 97 7.13 -3.36 -14.89
C ARG A 97 7.28 -4.83 -15.28
N SER A 98 8.36 -5.46 -14.80
CA SER A 98 8.68 -6.87 -15.06
C SER A 98 8.57 -7.67 -13.78
N CYS A 99 8.24 -8.96 -13.92
CA CYS A 99 8.24 -9.90 -12.81
C CYS A 99 9.65 -10.04 -12.23
N SER A 100 9.77 -10.03 -10.91
CA SER A 100 11.03 -10.21 -10.20
C SER A 100 11.27 -11.65 -9.77
N VAL A 101 10.36 -12.58 -10.09
CA VAL A 101 10.56 -14.02 -9.84
C VAL A 101 11.69 -14.51 -10.74
N GLU A 102 12.69 -15.17 -10.15
CA GLU A 102 13.83 -15.71 -10.88
C GLU A 102 13.36 -16.63 -12.01
N GLY A 103 13.96 -16.48 -13.19
CA GLY A 103 13.58 -17.20 -14.41
C GLY A 103 12.27 -16.73 -15.07
N CYS A 104 11.46 -15.89 -14.43
CA CYS A 104 10.23 -15.38 -15.03
C CYS A 104 10.47 -14.13 -15.88
N THR A 105 10.12 -14.21 -17.16
CA THR A 105 10.22 -13.09 -18.12
C THR A 105 8.89 -12.35 -18.31
N GLY A 106 7.95 -12.53 -17.40
CA GLY A 106 6.61 -11.95 -17.50
C GLY A 106 6.61 -10.43 -17.31
N ARG A 107 5.73 -9.73 -18.05
CA ARG A 107 5.45 -8.30 -17.87
C ARG A 107 4.21 -8.14 -16.99
N LEU A 108 4.32 -7.34 -15.95
CA LEU A 108 3.25 -7.14 -14.97
C LEU A 108 2.09 -6.39 -15.63
N ARG A 109 0.87 -6.76 -15.23
CA ARG A 109 -0.38 -6.13 -15.62
C ARG A 109 -1.10 -5.61 -14.38
N ASP A 110 -1.83 -4.51 -14.50
CA ASP A 110 -2.73 -4.11 -13.41
C ASP A 110 -3.72 -5.21 -13.09
N HIS A 111 -4.27 -5.17 -11.90
CA HIS A 111 -5.29 -6.11 -11.47
C HIS A 111 -6.57 -5.33 -11.21
N ILE A 112 -7.12 -4.68 -12.24
CA ILE A 112 -8.45 -4.05 -12.23
C ILE A 112 -9.19 -4.47 -13.50
N LEU A 113 -10.43 -4.90 -13.35
CA LEU A 113 -11.30 -5.26 -14.48
C LEU A 113 -11.78 -4.01 -15.23
N ASP A 114 -11.77 -4.06 -16.56
CA ASP A 114 -12.68 -3.29 -17.39
C ASP A 114 -14.01 -4.06 -17.56
N TRP A 115 -15.01 -3.42 -18.18
CA TRP A 115 -16.37 -3.97 -18.25
C TRP A 115 -16.51 -5.32 -18.94
N GLU A 116 -15.64 -5.61 -19.91
CA GLU A 116 -15.68 -6.84 -20.72
C GLU A 116 -14.75 -7.93 -20.16
N ASP A 117 -13.99 -7.63 -19.11
CA ASP A 117 -13.05 -8.56 -18.53
C ASP A 117 -13.76 -9.61 -17.66
N ALA A 118 -13.30 -10.86 -17.75
CA ALA A 118 -13.73 -11.90 -16.84
C ALA A 118 -13.17 -11.68 -15.43
N LEU A 119 -13.93 -12.09 -14.41
CA LEU A 119 -13.43 -12.12 -13.03
C LEU A 119 -12.21 -13.07 -12.93
N PRO A 120 -11.28 -12.82 -12.00
CA PRO A 120 -10.16 -13.73 -11.75
C PRO A 120 -10.69 -15.10 -11.33
N GLU A 121 -10.41 -16.12 -12.14
CA GLU A 121 -10.93 -17.49 -11.95
C GLU A 121 -10.57 -18.05 -10.57
N ASP A 122 -9.31 -17.88 -10.15
CA ASP A 122 -8.81 -18.36 -8.86
C ASP A 122 -9.54 -17.74 -7.66
N GLU A 123 -9.95 -16.47 -7.77
CA GLU A 123 -10.68 -15.79 -6.71
C GLU A 123 -12.17 -16.05 -6.75
N LEU A 124 -12.74 -16.22 -7.95
CA LEU A 124 -14.13 -16.55 -8.14
C LEU A 124 -14.41 -17.97 -7.63
N GLU A 125 -13.62 -18.97 -8.04
CA GLU A 125 -13.75 -20.36 -7.57
C GLU A 125 -13.66 -20.44 -6.05
N ALA A 126 -12.62 -19.83 -5.45
CA ALA A 126 -12.49 -19.77 -3.99
C ALA A 126 -13.72 -19.12 -3.33
N SER A 127 -14.26 -18.05 -3.92
CA SER A 127 -15.47 -17.39 -3.40
C SER A 127 -16.71 -18.26 -3.52
N GLU A 128 -16.84 -19.03 -4.60
CA GLU A 128 -17.94 -19.95 -4.83
C GLU A 128 -17.92 -21.12 -3.84
N ASP A 129 -16.74 -21.69 -3.59
CA ASP A 129 -16.53 -22.75 -2.61
C ASP A 129 -16.87 -22.25 -1.20
N GLN A 130 -16.27 -21.12 -0.79
CA GLN A 130 -16.53 -20.52 0.53
C GLN A 130 -18.00 -20.15 0.72
N SER A 131 -18.66 -19.64 -0.33
CA SER A 131 -20.09 -19.31 -0.26
C SER A 131 -20.97 -20.56 -0.16
N SER A 132 -20.56 -21.67 -0.77
CA SER A 132 -21.31 -22.94 -0.76
C SER A 132 -21.14 -23.69 0.57
N GLU A 133 -20.01 -23.54 1.24
CA GLU A 133 -19.71 -24.10 2.56
C GLU A 133 -20.29 -23.26 3.72
N ALA A 134 -20.53 -21.96 3.50
CA ALA A 134 -21.00 -21.07 4.54
C ALA A 134 -22.40 -21.45 5.05
N ASP A 135 -22.58 -21.38 6.38
CA ASP A 135 -23.88 -21.43 7.04
C ASP A 135 -24.53 -20.04 7.17
N LEU A 136 -23.74 -18.97 7.00
CA LEU A 136 -24.15 -17.58 7.03
C LEU A 136 -23.31 -16.72 6.08
N THR A 137 -23.98 -15.98 5.19
CA THR A 137 -23.38 -14.91 4.38
C THR A 137 -24.00 -13.57 4.75
N ILE A 138 -23.15 -12.55 4.94
CA ILE A 138 -23.55 -11.17 5.23
C ILE A 138 -23.09 -10.25 4.10
N CYS A 139 -24.03 -9.67 3.36
CA CYS A 139 -23.76 -8.67 2.33
C CYS A 139 -23.74 -7.27 2.95
N LEU A 140 -22.61 -6.57 2.88
CA LEU A 140 -22.44 -5.23 3.44
C LEU A 140 -22.26 -4.20 2.31
N GLY A 141 -23.22 -3.29 2.13
CA GLY A 141 -23.04 -2.12 1.28
C GLY A 141 -22.93 -2.38 -0.23
N THR A 142 -23.46 -3.51 -0.72
CA THR A 142 -23.54 -3.83 -2.16
C THR A 142 -24.98 -3.79 -2.66
N SER A 143 -25.18 -3.30 -3.89
CA SER A 143 -26.50 -3.34 -4.56
C SER A 143 -26.86 -4.73 -5.09
N LEU A 144 -25.90 -5.68 -5.12
CA LEU A 144 -26.05 -7.03 -5.66
C LEU A 144 -26.62 -7.06 -7.09
N GLN A 145 -26.06 -6.24 -7.98
CA GLN A 145 -26.49 -6.14 -9.38
C GLN A 145 -25.50 -6.72 -10.39
N ILE A 146 -24.21 -6.82 -10.04
CA ILE A 146 -23.16 -7.22 -10.98
C ILE A 146 -22.90 -8.72 -10.89
N THR A 147 -23.24 -9.44 -11.96
CA THR A 147 -22.98 -10.89 -12.11
C THR A 147 -21.51 -11.11 -12.52
N PRO A 148 -20.86 -12.20 -12.06
CA PRO A 148 -21.40 -13.25 -11.19
C PRO A 148 -21.26 -12.98 -9.68
N ALA A 149 -20.56 -11.91 -9.28
CA ALA A 149 -20.31 -11.62 -7.86
C ALA A 149 -21.60 -11.47 -7.03
N CYS A 150 -22.70 -10.95 -7.61
CA CYS A 150 -23.98 -10.78 -6.93
C CYS A 150 -24.73 -12.08 -6.63
N ASP A 151 -24.34 -13.20 -7.25
CA ASP A 151 -25.00 -14.50 -7.10
C ASP A 151 -24.32 -15.37 -6.04
N LEU A 152 -23.09 -15.05 -5.62
CA LEU A 152 -22.36 -15.75 -4.55
C LEU A 152 -23.19 -15.93 -3.27
N PRO A 153 -23.89 -14.90 -2.73
CA PRO A 153 -24.68 -15.06 -1.51
C PRO A 153 -25.86 -16.04 -1.65
N LEU A 154 -26.32 -16.30 -2.89
CA LEU A 154 -27.38 -17.28 -3.13
C LEU A 154 -26.86 -18.71 -3.07
N ARG A 155 -25.55 -18.95 -3.25
CA ARG A 155 -24.96 -20.28 -3.07
C ARG A 155 -25.12 -20.75 -1.62
N THR A 156 -24.87 -19.86 -0.66
CA THR A 156 -25.14 -20.10 0.77
C THR A 156 -26.58 -20.53 1.02
N VAL A 157 -27.55 -19.80 0.45
CA VAL A 157 -28.98 -20.13 0.61
C VAL A 157 -29.31 -21.49 0.00
N LYS A 158 -28.77 -21.79 -1.20
CA LYS A 158 -28.98 -23.09 -1.87
C LYS A 158 -28.40 -24.25 -1.06
N SER A 159 -27.31 -24.04 -0.34
CA SER A 159 -26.71 -25.02 0.57
C SER A 159 -27.41 -25.12 1.95
N GLY A 160 -28.50 -24.37 2.17
CA GLY A 160 -29.25 -24.38 3.44
C GLY A 160 -28.77 -23.37 4.49
N GLY A 161 -27.78 -22.54 4.16
CA GLY A 161 -27.32 -21.43 4.98
C GLY A 161 -28.22 -20.20 4.92
N LYS A 162 -27.89 -19.19 5.74
CA LYS A 162 -28.65 -17.95 5.88
C LYS A 162 -27.99 -16.79 5.14
N LEU A 163 -28.81 -15.90 4.61
CA LEU A 163 -28.38 -14.66 3.95
C LEU A 163 -28.85 -13.45 4.75
N VAL A 164 -27.92 -12.60 5.15
CA VAL A 164 -28.19 -11.28 5.75
C VAL A 164 -27.76 -10.20 4.77
N ILE A 165 -28.63 -9.21 4.53
CA ILE A 165 -28.30 -8.07 3.68
C ILE A 165 -28.36 -6.79 4.50
N VAL A 166 -27.25 -6.07 4.58
CA VAL A 166 -27.13 -4.75 5.17
C VAL A 166 -26.86 -3.74 4.06
N ASN A 167 -27.90 -3.03 3.63
CA ASN A 167 -27.76 -2.03 2.59
C ASN A 167 -28.84 -0.95 2.71
N LEU A 168 -28.46 0.30 2.42
CA LEU A 168 -29.40 1.44 2.42
C LEU A 168 -30.44 1.30 1.31
N GLN A 169 -30.04 0.80 0.14
CA GLN A 169 -30.88 0.68 -1.05
C GLN A 169 -31.42 -0.74 -1.21
N LYS A 170 -32.58 -0.86 -1.88
CA LYS A 170 -33.16 -2.13 -2.29
C LYS A 170 -32.15 -2.94 -3.13
N THR A 171 -32.11 -4.26 -2.95
CA THR A 171 -31.29 -5.15 -3.77
C THR A 171 -32.17 -6.15 -4.54
N PRO A 172 -31.71 -6.69 -5.68
CA PRO A 172 -32.44 -7.75 -6.39
C PRO A 172 -32.63 -9.04 -5.55
N LYS A 173 -31.82 -9.24 -4.51
CA LYS A 173 -31.79 -10.46 -3.70
C LYS A 173 -32.50 -10.33 -2.36
N ASP A 174 -33.19 -9.22 -2.09
CA ASP A 174 -33.87 -8.96 -0.82
C ASP A 174 -34.84 -10.08 -0.41
N LYS A 175 -35.57 -10.68 -1.37
CA LYS A 175 -36.54 -11.75 -1.11
C LYS A 175 -35.88 -13.06 -0.64
N SER A 176 -34.58 -13.24 -0.91
CA SER A 176 -33.81 -14.42 -0.49
C SER A 176 -33.14 -14.20 0.87
N ALA A 177 -33.17 -12.99 1.42
CA ALA A 177 -32.54 -12.68 2.70
C ALA A 177 -33.38 -13.20 3.86
N HIS A 178 -32.72 -13.88 4.79
CA HIS A 178 -33.29 -14.26 6.08
C HIS A 178 -33.43 -13.05 7.02
N LEU A 179 -32.52 -12.08 6.90
CA LEU A 179 -32.59 -10.81 7.61
C LEU A 179 -32.15 -9.68 6.69
N LEU A 180 -32.94 -8.62 6.68
CA LEU A 180 -32.70 -7.43 5.88
C LEU A 180 -32.60 -6.22 6.78
N ILE A 181 -31.46 -5.52 6.77
CA ILE A 181 -31.21 -4.33 7.58
C ILE A 181 -30.98 -3.14 6.66
N ARG A 182 -31.85 -2.13 6.80
CA ARG A 182 -31.73 -0.85 6.10
C ARG A 182 -31.02 0.16 6.98
N GLY A 183 -29.69 0.17 6.92
CA GLY A 183 -28.87 1.06 7.74
C GLY A 183 -27.46 1.23 7.17
N LYS A 184 -26.71 2.17 7.74
CA LYS A 184 -25.29 2.32 7.40
C LYS A 184 -24.52 1.13 7.96
N ALA A 185 -23.64 0.54 7.16
CA ALA A 185 -22.84 -0.61 7.56
C ALA A 185 -22.06 -0.36 8.87
N ASP A 186 -21.45 0.82 9.02
CA ASP A 186 -20.69 1.15 10.24
C ASP A 186 -21.58 1.17 11.51
N GLU A 187 -22.82 1.63 11.42
CA GLU A 187 -23.74 1.65 12.57
C GLU A 187 -24.17 0.22 12.95
N VAL A 188 -24.48 -0.60 11.93
CA VAL A 188 -24.89 -1.99 12.13
C VAL A 188 -23.74 -2.83 12.69
N MET A 189 -22.54 -2.70 12.11
CA MET A 189 -21.35 -3.44 12.56
C MET A 189 -20.92 -3.02 13.97
N ARG A 190 -21.04 -1.73 14.32
CA ARG A 190 -20.82 -1.28 15.70
C ARG A 190 -21.77 -1.98 16.68
N GLY A 191 -23.07 -2.00 16.36
CA GLY A 191 -24.07 -2.66 17.19
C GLY A 191 -23.92 -4.18 17.27
N LEU A 192 -23.40 -4.81 16.21
CA LEU A 192 -23.05 -6.23 16.19
C LEU A 192 -21.87 -6.52 17.12
N LEU A 193 -20.77 -5.79 16.99
CA LEU A 193 -19.58 -5.99 17.80
C LEU A 193 -19.83 -5.75 19.30
N GLN A 194 -20.65 -4.76 19.64
CA GLN A 194 -21.11 -4.56 21.02
C GLN A 194 -21.84 -5.78 21.58
N ARG A 195 -22.74 -6.39 20.80
CA ARG A 195 -23.47 -7.60 21.23
C ARG A 195 -22.58 -8.84 21.35
N LEU A 196 -21.50 -8.87 20.57
CA LEU A 196 -20.50 -9.95 20.60
C LEU A 196 -19.37 -9.69 21.60
N ASP A 197 -19.43 -8.59 22.37
CA ASP A 197 -18.35 -8.13 23.26
C ASP A 197 -16.97 -8.16 22.58
N THR A 198 -16.92 -7.70 21.33
CA THR A 198 -15.73 -7.79 20.49
C THR A 198 -15.17 -6.38 20.23
N PRO A 199 -14.01 -6.01 20.81
CA PRO A 199 -13.43 -4.69 20.63
C PRO A 199 -12.92 -4.49 19.20
N VAL A 200 -13.08 -3.27 18.67
CA VAL A 200 -12.54 -2.90 17.36
C VAL A 200 -11.04 -2.63 17.49
N PRO A 201 -10.15 -3.36 16.79
CA PRO A 201 -8.73 -3.06 16.83
C PRO A 201 -8.44 -1.72 16.13
N PRO A 202 -7.42 -0.97 16.59
CA PRO A 202 -7.00 0.23 15.89
C PRO A 202 -6.42 -0.12 14.52
N PHE A 203 -6.66 0.75 13.54
CA PHE A 203 -5.94 0.70 12.27
C PHE A 203 -4.56 1.31 12.48
N ILE A 204 -3.49 0.55 12.17
CA ILE A 204 -2.12 1.01 12.25
C ILE A 204 -1.54 1.01 10.84
N ARG A 205 -1.33 2.19 10.27
CA ARG A 205 -0.63 2.38 9.01
C ARG A 205 0.87 2.52 9.29
N ARG A 206 1.68 1.79 8.53
CA ARG A 206 3.14 1.89 8.55
C ARG A 206 3.63 2.12 7.13
N ASP A 207 4.27 3.26 6.90
CA ASP A 207 4.95 3.57 5.66
C ASP A 207 6.46 3.65 5.91
N CYS A 208 7.26 3.27 4.91
CA CYS A 208 8.72 3.27 4.99
C CYS A 208 9.30 4.01 3.78
N VAL A 209 10.26 4.88 4.05
CA VAL A 209 11.07 5.55 3.02
C VAL A 209 12.50 5.09 3.19
N VAL A 210 13.12 4.66 2.09
CA VAL A 210 14.53 4.27 2.07
C VAL A 210 15.38 5.43 1.59
N LEU A 211 16.28 5.90 2.44
CA LEU A 211 17.34 6.83 2.11
C LEU A 211 18.58 6.04 1.69
N LEU A 212 18.99 6.25 0.44
CA LEU A 212 20.04 5.49 -0.21
C LEU A 212 21.19 6.41 -0.59
N PHE A 213 22.40 5.93 -0.33
CA PHE A 213 23.66 6.54 -0.72
C PHE A 213 24.46 5.50 -1.47
N TYR A 214 25.04 5.85 -2.61
CA TYR A 214 25.95 4.96 -3.32
C TYR A 214 26.88 5.72 -4.25
N GLN A 215 28.01 5.13 -4.59
CA GLN A 215 28.92 5.66 -5.60
C GLN A 215 28.73 4.94 -6.93
N THR A 216 28.92 5.69 -8.01
CA THR A 216 29.03 5.11 -9.34
C THR A 216 30.50 5.13 -9.76
N PRO A 217 30.98 4.15 -10.55
CA PRO A 217 32.34 4.17 -11.03
C PRO A 217 32.61 5.45 -11.83
N PRO A 218 33.80 6.06 -11.71
CA PRO A 218 34.16 7.18 -12.55
C PRO A 218 34.13 6.77 -14.04
N ARG A 219 33.55 7.63 -14.89
CA ARG A 219 33.59 7.46 -16.35
C ARG A 219 34.84 8.17 -16.88
N GLY A 220 35.81 7.41 -17.40
CA GLY A 220 37.04 7.93 -18.02
C GLY A 220 38.30 7.83 -17.16
N SER A 221 39.44 8.23 -17.72
CA SER A 221 40.79 8.08 -17.14
C SER A 221 41.18 9.15 -16.11
N LYS A 222 40.39 10.22 -15.95
CA LYS A 222 40.63 11.30 -14.98
C LYS A 222 39.52 11.34 -13.94
N ALA A 223 39.60 10.47 -12.95
CA ALA A 223 38.69 10.48 -11.81
C ALA A 223 39.20 11.44 -10.72
N GLU A 224 39.27 12.74 -11.01
CA GLU A 224 39.64 13.74 -9.99
C GLU A 224 38.53 13.97 -8.95
N ARG A 225 37.28 13.64 -9.29
CA ARG A 225 36.12 13.88 -8.42
C ARG A 225 35.41 12.58 -8.04
N ALA A 226 35.00 12.47 -6.78
CA ALA A 226 34.25 11.34 -6.27
C ALA A 226 32.74 11.53 -6.55
N SER A 227 32.23 10.85 -7.59
CA SER A 227 30.81 10.87 -7.95
C SER A 227 29.97 9.97 -7.04
N PHE A 228 28.84 10.49 -6.59
CA PHE A 228 27.91 9.76 -5.73
C PHE A 228 26.46 10.16 -6.01
N THR A 229 25.56 9.29 -5.60
CA THR A 229 24.12 9.48 -5.69
C THR A 229 23.51 9.35 -4.30
N VAL A 230 22.60 10.25 -4.02
CA VAL A 230 21.75 10.24 -2.82
C VAL A 230 20.30 10.26 -3.24
N GLN A 231 19.47 9.44 -2.59
CA GLN A 231 18.10 9.19 -3.03
C GLN A 231 17.17 8.88 -1.86
N ALA A 232 15.94 9.37 -1.92
CA ALA A 232 14.82 8.81 -1.16
C ALA A 232 13.93 7.98 -2.10
N CYS A 233 13.58 6.75 -1.71
CA CYS A 233 12.83 5.83 -2.57
C CYS A 233 11.94 4.86 -1.77
N SER A 234 11.04 4.17 -2.48
CA SER A 234 10.23 3.10 -1.91
C SER A 234 11.11 1.88 -1.58
N PRO A 235 10.86 1.18 -0.46
CA PRO A 235 11.51 -0.11 -0.17
C PRO A 235 11.23 -1.17 -1.25
N GLN A 236 10.22 -0.95 -2.09
CA GLN A 236 9.87 -1.85 -3.19
C GLN A 236 10.69 -1.60 -4.47
N GLY A 237 11.42 -0.47 -4.57
CA GLY A 237 12.27 -0.17 -5.70
C GLY A 237 12.67 1.31 -5.83
N GLN A 238 13.89 1.56 -6.31
CA GLN A 238 14.48 2.90 -6.45
C GLN A 238 13.69 3.83 -7.38
N THR A 239 13.14 3.29 -8.46
CA THR A 239 12.46 4.09 -9.49
C THR A 239 10.94 4.10 -9.34
N LEU A 240 10.42 3.48 -8.29
CA LEU A 240 8.98 3.39 -8.07
C LEU A 240 8.42 4.72 -7.55
N PRO A 241 7.14 5.03 -7.85
CA PRO A 241 6.45 6.16 -7.24
C PRO A 241 6.50 6.07 -5.72
N LEU A 242 6.54 7.23 -5.06
CA LEU A 242 6.48 7.34 -3.61
C LEU A 242 5.53 8.49 -3.25
N PRO A 243 4.21 8.30 -3.44
CA PRO A 243 3.19 9.36 -3.35
C PRO A 243 3.00 9.91 -1.94
N ILE A 244 3.57 9.23 -0.93
CA ILE A 244 3.56 9.67 0.46
C ILE A 244 4.48 10.87 0.72
N LEU A 245 5.35 11.24 -0.22
CA LEU A 245 6.25 12.39 -0.13
C LEU A 245 5.81 13.54 -1.05
N THR A 246 5.86 14.77 -0.55
CA THR A 246 5.68 15.99 -1.36
C THR A 246 7.01 16.56 -1.84
N SER A 247 8.04 16.49 -1.00
CA SER A 247 9.38 16.94 -1.37
C SER A 247 10.47 16.30 -0.52
N VAL A 248 11.69 16.28 -1.06
CA VAL A 248 12.90 15.91 -0.34
C VAL A 248 13.94 16.98 -0.61
N THR A 249 14.39 17.64 0.46
CA THR A 249 15.54 18.54 0.39
C THR A 249 16.79 17.79 0.80
N ILE A 250 17.83 17.84 -0.03
CA ILE A 250 19.11 17.21 0.20
C ILE A 250 20.16 18.31 0.31
N SER A 251 20.85 18.38 1.44
CA SER A 251 21.90 19.38 1.71
C SER A 251 23.15 18.76 2.32
N PHE A 252 24.24 19.52 2.34
CA PHE A 252 25.57 19.07 2.76
C PHE A 252 26.12 20.07 3.79
N PRO A 253 25.76 19.93 5.09
CA PRO A 253 26.05 20.94 6.11
C PRO A 253 27.52 21.32 6.23
N ASP A 254 28.41 20.35 6.01
CA ASP A 254 29.85 20.50 6.21
C ASP A 254 30.61 20.68 4.88
N ASN A 255 29.91 20.98 3.78
CA ASN A 255 30.52 21.12 2.46
C ASN A 255 29.83 22.21 1.61
N GLU A 256 30.33 23.45 1.74
CA GLU A 256 29.79 24.62 1.04
C GLU A 256 29.87 24.53 -0.50
N ALA A 257 30.78 23.72 -1.03
CA ALA A 257 30.90 23.53 -2.48
C ALA A 257 29.73 22.72 -3.07
N LEU A 258 28.98 21.99 -2.24
CA LEU A 258 27.84 21.19 -2.67
C LEU A 258 26.53 21.92 -2.38
N LYS A 259 25.90 22.43 -3.44
CA LYS A 259 24.59 23.08 -3.35
C LYS A 259 23.49 22.08 -2.96
N ALA A 260 22.61 22.53 -2.07
CA ALA A 260 21.39 21.82 -1.74
C ALA A 260 20.49 21.64 -2.97
N ALA A 261 19.68 20.58 -2.98
CA ALA A 261 18.61 20.39 -3.96
C ALA A 261 17.28 20.13 -3.26
N VAL A 262 16.24 20.78 -3.76
CA VAL A 262 14.85 20.52 -3.39
C VAL A 262 14.20 19.75 -4.53
N ILE A 263 13.76 18.52 -4.26
CA ILE A 263 13.18 17.64 -5.27
C ILE A 263 11.71 17.43 -4.92
N ARG A 264 10.80 17.79 -5.83
CA ARG A 264 9.35 17.80 -5.60
C ARG A 264 8.59 16.67 -6.31
N LYS A 265 9.30 15.83 -7.07
CA LYS A 265 8.72 14.73 -7.83
C LYS A 265 9.67 13.54 -7.83
N ALA A 266 9.12 12.34 -7.68
CA ALA A 266 9.87 11.11 -7.82
C ALA A 266 10.47 10.98 -9.24
N PRO A 267 11.67 10.41 -9.40
CA PRO A 267 12.54 9.88 -8.33
C PRO A 267 13.22 11.01 -7.54
N PHE A 268 13.22 10.91 -6.21
CA PHE A 268 13.82 11.90 -5.30
C PHE A 268 15.34 11.71 -5.21
N THR A 269 16.03 11.91 -6.33
CA THR A 269 17.46 11.59 -6.51
C THR A 269 18.30 12.81 -6.82
N ALA A 270 19.46 12.92 -6.18
CA ALA A 270 20.49 13.88 -6.52
C ALA A 270 21.83 13.19 -6.78
N CYS A 271 22.34 13.35 -8.01
CA CYS A 271 23.70 12.98 -8.36
C CYS A 271 24.64 14.16 -8.09
N ARG A 272 25.79 13.90 -7.46
CA ARG A 272 26.77 14.92 -7.07
C ARG A 272 28.19 14.40 -7.26
N ALA A 273 29.16 15.31 -7.20
CA ALA A 273 30.58 14.98 -7.26
C ALA A 273 31.36 15.85 -6.27
N ALA A 274 31.99 15.22 -5.29
CA ALA A 274 32.90 15.89 -4.36
C ALA A 274 34.29 16.07 -4.98
N ALA A 275 35.03 17.10 -4.55
CA ALA A 275 36.38 17.37 -5.03
C ALA A 275 37.41 16.33 -4.56
N ALA A 276 37.18 15.70 -3.40
CA ALA A 276 38.05 14.69 -2.84
C ALA A 276 37.22 13.57 -2.16
N PRO A 277 37.78 12.35 -2.03
CA PRO A 277 37.21 11.32 -1.17
C PRO A 277 37.29 11.71 0.31
N GLY A 278 36.54 11.01 1.16
CA GLY A 278 36.48 11.24 2.60
C GLY A 278 35.05 11.28 3.14
N LYS A 279 34.95 11.60 4.43
CA LYS A 279 33.67 11.69 5.14
C LYS A 279 32.83 12.86 4.59
N LEU A 280 31.58 12.56 4.26
CA LEU A 280 30.59 13.53 3.82
C LEU A 280 29.35 13.40 4.69
N ARG A 281 28.95 14.49 5.33
CA ARG A 281 27.65 14.58 5.99
C ARG A 281 26.60 15.05 4.99
N VAL A 282 25.49 14.31 4.95
CA VAL A 282 24.34 14.62 4.11
C VAL A 282 23.11 14.74 5.00
N ARG A 283 22.29 15.75 4.74
CA ARG A 283 21.02 15.97 5.41
C ARG A 283 19.88 15.79 4.43
N PHE A 284 18.91 14.99 4.85
CA PHE A 284 17.61 14.83 4.19
C PHE A 284 16.57 15.55 5.03
N GLU A 285 15.83 16.45 4.41
CA GLU A 285 14.57 16.94 4.94
C GLU A 285 13.47 16.32 4.10
N VAL A 286 12.81 15.30 4.66
CA VAL A 286 11.76 14.53 4.01
C VAL A 286 10.42 15.15 4.39
N GLU A 287 9.69 15.67 3.40
CA GLU A 287 8.36 16.24 3.58
C GLU A 287 7.30 15.25 3.11
N PHE A 288 6.46 14.82 4.06
CA PHE A 288 5.37 13.88 3.87
C PHE A 288 4.08 14.60 3.44
N ALA A 289 3.28 13.89 2.66
CA ALA A 289 1.97 14.36 2.23
C ALA A 289 1.00 14.51 3.41
N GLN A 290 0.23 15.60 3.42
CA GLN A 290 -0.76 15.91 4.46
C GLN A 290 -1.80 14.79 4.64
N GLY A 291 -2.11 14.03 3.58
CA GLY A 291 -3.08 12.94 3.61
C GLY A 291 -2.70 11.77 4.55
N LEU A 292 -1.46 11.69 5.04
CA LEU A 292 -1.08 10.71 6.06
C LEU A 292 -1.66 11.04 7.44
N GLY A 293 -2.06 12.29 7.67
CA GLY A 293 -2.56 12.75 8.96
C GLY A 293 -1.45 12.81 10.02
N VAL A 294 -0.21 13.13 9.64
CA VAL A 294 0.90 13.38 10.58
C VAL A 294 0.91 14.85 11.02
N GLU A 295 1.22 15.11 12.30
CA GLU A 295 1.33 16.47 12.86
C GLU A 295 2.59 17.18 12.40
N GLU A 296 3.72 16.46 12.41
CA GLU A 296 4.99 16.92 11.90
C GLU A 296 5.23 16.28 10.52
N PRO A 297 4.85 16.96 9.42
CA PRO A 297 5.01 16.40 8.07
C PRO A 297 6.47 16.42 7.61
N ARG A 298 7.41 16.95 8.40
CA ARG A 298 8.81 17.09 8.01
C ARG A 298 9.71 16.34 8.98
N VAL A 299 10.57 15.50 8.42
CA VAL A 299 11.55 14.73 9.19
C VAL A 299 12.93 15.05 8.66
N GLN A 300 13.81 15.48 9.56
CA GLN A 300 15.22 15.67 9.25
C GLN A 300 16.02 14.43 9.64
N VAL A 301 16.82 13.94 8.70
CA VAL A 301 17.73 12.81 8.88
C VAL A 301 19.12 13.21 8.42
N ASP A 302 20.10 13.11 9.32
CA ASP A 302 21.50 13.33 9.01
C ASP A 302 22.21 11.97 8.88
N ALA A 303 22.98 11.79 7.82
CA ALA A 303 23.78 10.61 7.57
C ALA A 303 25.23 11.01 7.29
N GLU A 304 26.17 10.27 7.85
CA GLU A 304 27.58 10.32 7.44
C GLU A 304 27.81 9.22 6.42
N PHE A 305 28.48 9.56 5.32
CA PHE A 305 28.82 8.65 4.23
C PHE A 305 30.30 8.81 3.88
N ASN A 306 31.04 7.70 3.79
CA ASN A 306 32.45 7.73 3.44
C ASN A 306 32.63 7.59 1.92
N LEU A 307 33.00 8.67 1.24
CA LEU A 307 33.31 8.67 -0.18
C LEU A 307 34.67 8.01 -0.43
N LEU A 308 34.66 6.92 -1.19
CA LEU A 308 35.86 6.20 -1.57
C LEU A 308 36.51 6.84 -2.80
N GLY A 309 37.84 6.70 -2.87
CA GLY A 309 38.62 7.08 -4.03
C GLY A 309 38.46 6.10 -5.20
N ALA A 310 39.01 6.46 -6.36
CA ALA A 310 38.88 5.66 -7.58
C ALA A 310 39.49 4.25 -7.46
N ALA A 311 40.63 4.11 -6.76
CA ALA A 311 41.30 2.82 -6.55
C ALA A 311 40.45 1.86 -5.69
N GLU A 312 39.88 2.37 -4.59
CA GLU A 312 39.02 1.61 -3.68
C GLU A 312 37.72 1.18 -4.37
N LEU A 313 37.08 2.09 -5.12
CA LEU A 313 35.89 1.75 -5.92
C LEU A 313 36.18 0.70 -6.99
N LYS A 314 37.37 0.75 -7.61
CA LYS A 314 37.79 -0.26 -8.59
C LYS A 314 37.98 -1.63 -7.93
N ALA A 315 38.57 -1.69 -6.74
CA ALA A 315 38.72 -2.94 -5.98
C ALA A 315 37.35 -3.55 -5.59
N LEU A 316 36.41 -2.73 -5.12
CA LEU A 316 35.03 -3.16 -4.84
C LEU A 316 34.30 -3.72 -6.06
N ARG A 317 34.53 -3.13 -7.24
CA ARG A 317 33.95 -3.60 -8.50
C ARG A 317 34.53 -4.95 -8.93
N CYS A 318 35.85 -5.13 -8.78
CA CYS A 318 36.56 -6.35 -9.16
C CYS A 318 36.38 -7.51 -8.17
N GLY A 319 35.66 -7.31 -7.06
CA GLY A 319 35.41 -8.35 -6.05
C GLY A 319 36.62 -8.66 -5.16
N THR A 320 37.70 -7.88 -5.26
CA THR A 320 38.92 -8.04 -4.46
C THR A 320 38.82 -7.41 -3.08
N ALA A 321 37.77 -6.62 -2.83
CA ALA A 321 37.39 -6.09 -1.52
C ALA A 321 35.96 -6.54 -1.18
N ALA A 322 35.70 -6.82 0.10
CA ALA A 322 34.35 -7.09 0.57
C ALA A 322 33.45 -5.91 0.20
N ARG A 323 32.37 -6.15 -0.56
CA ARG A 323 31.31 -5.15 -0.66
C ARG A 323 30.82 -4.95 0.77
N ASN A 324 30.83 -3.71 1.27
CA ASN A 324 30.07 -3.32 2.45
C ASN A 324 28.57 -3.44 2.10
N GLY A 325 28.10 -4.64 1.80
CA GLY A 325 26.70 -4.98 1.85
C GLY A 325 26.38 -5.03 3.32
N GLN A 326 25.80 -3.95 3.85
CA GLN A 326 24.86 -4.14 4.94
C GLN A 326 23.93 -5.25 4.47
N GLN A 327 24.06 -6.42 5.12
CA GLN A 327 23.18 -7.55 4.94
C GLN A 327 21.76 -7.01 4.88
N ALA A 328 20.95 -7.53 3.96
CA ALA A 328 19.54 -7.24 3.88
C ALA A 328 18.98 -7.14 5.30
N ASN A 329 18.62 -5.93 5.74
CA ASN A 329 17.90 -5.80 6.99
C ASN A 329 16.67 -6.68 6.83
N ALA A 330 16.41 -7.56 7.80
CA ALA A 330 15.36 -8.57 7.73
C ALA A 330 13.95 -8.01 7.40
N THR A 331 13.80 -6.68 7.46
CA THR A 331 12.60 -5.91 7.15
C THR A 331 12.49 -5.37 5.72
N THR A 332 13.57 -5.29 4.92
CA THR A 332 13.53 -4.67 3.59
C THR A 332 13.86 -5.62 2.43
N ARG A 333 12.94 -5.73 1.46
CA ARG A 333 13.16 -6.41 0.15
C ARG A 333 14.05 -5.57 -0.81
N PHE A 334 14.85 -4.66 -0.27
CA PHE A 334 15.61 -3.69 -1.04
C PHE A 334 17.04 -4.19 -1.28
N SER A 335 17.31 -4.68 -2.49
CA SER A 335 18.64 -5.16 -2.85
C SER A 335 19.54 -4.02 -3.35
N THR A 336 20.62 -3.76 -2.61
CA THR A 336 21.73 -2.88 -3.03
C THR A 336 22.86 -3.64 -3.70
N ALA A 337 22.70 -4.94 -3.99
CA ALA A 337 23.79 -5.80 -4.44
C ALA A 337 24.47 -5.33 -5.74
N HIS A 338 23.78 -4.54 -6.56
CA HIS A 338 24.30 -3.97 -7.81
C HIS A 338 24.96 -2.59 -7.64
N LEU A 339 24.89 -1.98 -6.45
CA LEU A 339 25.41 -0.66 -6.15
C LEU A 339 26.78 -0.75 -5.48
N LEU A 340 27.68 0.19 -5.78
CA LEU A 340 29.00 0.25 -5.17
C LEU A 340 28.99 1.20 -3.97
N ASN A 341 29.66 0.78 -2.90
CA ASN A 341 29.74 1.53 -1.64
C ASN A 341 28.37 2.05 -1.19
N ALA A 342 27.39 1.16 -1.09
CA ALA A 342 26.02 1.54 -0.78
C ALA A 342 25.80 1.61 0.73
N GLN A 343 25.10 2.64 1.19
CA GLN A 343 24.62 2.77 2.56
C GLN A 343 23.12 3.03 2.54
N VAL A 344 22.40 2.37 3.45
CA VAL A 344 20.95 2.43 3.54
C VAL A 344 20.53 2.96 4.91
N GLN A 345 19.58 3.87 4.93
CA GLN A 345 18.84 4.26 6.13
C GLN A 345 17.34 4.19 5.84
N GLU A 346 16.55 3.85 6.85
CA GLU A 346 15.09 3.76 6.74
C GLU A 346 14.45 4.84 7.59
N VAL A 347 13.38 5.45 7.07
CA VAL A 347 12.53 6.38 7.81
C VAL A 347 11.14 5.79 7.87
N HIS A 348 10.68 5.49 9.08
CA HIS A 348 9.39 4.85 9.32
C HIS A 348 8.36 5.87 9.81
N VAL A 349 7.24 5.95 9.10
CA VAL A 349 6.07 6.74 9.51
C VAL A 349 4.99 5.79 9.98
N THR A 350 4.57 5.93 11.24
CA THR A 350 3.46 5.15 11.80
C THR A 350 2.31 6.09 12.16
N THR A 351 1.13 5.82 11.63
CA THR A 351 -0.11 6.51 12.02
C THR A 351 -1.14 5.52 12.54
N GLN A 352 -1.91 5.95 13.53
CA GLN A 352 -2.91 5.12 14.20
C GLN A 352 -4.28 5.79 14.09
N SER A 353 -5.33 5.00 13.86
CA SER A 353 -6.73 5.43 13.93
C SER A 353 -7.50 4.48 14.84
N VAL A 354 -8.20 5.04 15.82
CA VAL A 354 -8.96 4.30 16.84
C VAL A 354 -10.45 4.42 16.52
N TYR A 355 -11.19 3.34 16.75
CA TYR A 355 -12.62 3.26 16.51
C TYR A 355 -13.30 2.84 17.80
N TYR A 356 -14.36 3.55 18.19
CA TYR A 356 -15.06 3.31 19.45
C TYR A 356 -16.40 2.61 19.23
N THR A 357 -16.70 1.68 20.11
CA THR A 357 -18.06 1.18 20.39
C THR A 357 -18.60 2.01 21.56
N GLU A 358 -19.87 2.45 21.55
CA GLU A 358 -20.42 3.43 22.51
C GLU A 358 -20.31 3.08 24.01
N SER A 359 -19.80 1.90 24.38
CA SER A 359 -19.41 1.58 25.75
C SER A 359 -18.26 2.45 26.30
N ASP A 360 -17.51 3.16 25.44
CA ASP A 360 -16.30 3.91 25.83
C ASP A 360 -16.49 5.44 26.02
N LYS A 361 -17.73 5.88 26.30
CA LYS A 361 -18.18 7.24 26.70
C LYS A 361 -18.46 8.26 25.58
N THR A 362 -19.67 8.82 25.70
CA THR A 362 -20.15 10.16 25.31
C THR A 362 -19.70 10.73 23.96
N GLY A 363 -20.43 10.35 22.90
CA GLY A 363 -21.05 11.33 21.99
C GLY A 363 -20.18 12.30 21.18
N ALA A 364 -18.86 12.17 21.20
CA ALA A 364 -17.96 12.93 20.35
C ALA A 364 -16.98 11.98 19.64
N ILE A 365 -16.92 12.09 18.32
CA ILE A 365 -15.84 11.51 17.52
C ILE A 365 -14.60 12.35 17.84
N GLU A 366 -13.86 12.00 18.89
CA GLU A 366 -12.50 12.52 19.08
C GLU A 366 -11.50 11.52 18.51
N GLU A 367 -10.98 11.86 17.32
CA GLU A 367 -9.76 11.29 16.77
C GLU A 367 -8.61 11.66 17.71
N SER A 368 -8.23 10.77 18.64
CA SER A 368 -6.98 10.92 19.40
C SER A 368 -5.86 10.26 18.63
N PRO A 369 -4.83 11.00 18.18
CA PRO A 369 -3.78 10.38 17.43
C PRO A 369 -2.50 10.39 18.27
N ASN A 370 -2.15 9.23 18.82
CA ASN A 370 -0.81 9.03 19.35
C ASN A 370 0.15 8.86 18.14
N LYS A 371 0.70 9.99 17.67
CA LYS A 371 1.54 10.10 16.47
C LYS A 371 3.00 10.09 16.90
N LYS A 372 3.77 9.07 16.50
CA LYS A 372 5.23 9.11 16.61
C LYS A 372 5.85 8.71 15.28
N VAL A 373 6.52 9.66 14.63
CA VAL A 373 7.57 9.32 13.68
C VAL A 373 8.75 8.82 14.52
N LYS A 374 9.19 7.59 14.30
CA LYS A 374 10.39 7.06 14.96
C LYS A 374 11.51 6.99 13.93
N ARG A 375 12.68 7.51 14.32
CA ARG A 375 13.94 7.36 13.60
C ARG A 375 14.46 5.94 13.68
#